data_AF-A0A527XJ96-F1
#
_entry.id   AF-A0A527XJ96-F1
#
_cell.length_a   1.000
_cell.length_b   1.000
_cell.length_c   1.000
_cell.angle_alpha   90.00
_cell.angle_beta   90.00
_cell.angle_gamma   90.00
#
_symmetry.space_group_name_H-M   'P 1'
#
loop_
_entity.id
_entity.type
_entity.pdbx_description
1 polymer ?
#
loop_
_entity_poly.entity_id
_entity_poly.type
_entity_poly.pdbx_seq_one_letter_code
_entity_poly.pdbx_strand_id
1 'polypeptide(L)'
;THNDPMPEDFSFQLFPDDLDRLEHYLADAVARVPILGTAGLSKVINGPIPYAPDGNPLIGPMPGVPNAFEACVFTFGIAQGGGAG
;
A
#
# COMPACT_ATOMS: atom_id res chain seq x y z
N THR A 1 9.92 4.30 13.83
CA THR A 1 10.60 5.40 14.58
C THR A 1 11.70 4.80 15.44
N HIS A 2 12.45 5.58 16.25
CA HIS A 2 13.41 4.96 17.20
C HIS A 2 12.76 3.91 18.11
N ASN A 3 11.48 4.11 18.46
CA ASN A 3 10.69 3.22 19.32
C ASN A 3 9.91 2.14 18.55
N ASP A 4 10.02 2.10 17.22
CA ASP A 4 9.30 1.17 16.34
C ASP A 4 10.15 0.93 15.10
N PRO A 5 11.24 0.14 15.23
CA PRO A 5 12.14 -0.15 14.11
C PRO A 5 11.45 -1.08 13.11
N MET A 6 11.81 -0.93 11.83
CA MET A 6 11.39 -1.92 10.83
C MET A 6 11.97 -3.29 11.21
N PRO A 7 11.14 -4.34 11.32
CA PRO A 7 11.62 -5.69 11.62
C PRO A 7 12.54 -6.21 10.50
N GLU A 8 13.48 -7.08 10.87
CA GLU A 8 14.42 -7.69 9.92
C GLU A 8 13.72 -8.60 8.90
N ASP A 9 12.61 -9.23 9.29
CA ASP A 9 11.76 -10.04 8.41
C ASP A 9 10.29 -9.65 8.57
N PHE A 10 9.74 -9.03 7.52
CA PHE A 10 8.34 -8.68 7.37
C PHE A 10 7.75 -9.24 6.07
N SER A 11 8.24 -10.39 5.63
CA SER A 11 7.70 -11.05 4.45
C SER A 11 6.38 -11.76 4.77
N PHE A 12 5.40 -11.68 3.86
CA PHE A 12 4.10 -12.35 3.96
C PHE A 12 3.28 -12.03 5.23
N GLN A 13 3.57 -10.89 5.86
CA GLN A 13 2.92 -10.42 7.08
C GLN A 13 2.07 -9.17 6.80
N LEU A 14 1.12 -8.92 7.68
CA LEU A 14 0.28 -7.71 7.68
C LEU A 14 0.44 -7.01 9.02
N PHE A 15 0.21 -5.70 9.03
CA PHE A 15 0.06 -4.95 10.27
C PHE A 15 -1.23 -5.35 10.99
N PRO A 16 -1.33 -5.10 12.31
CA PRO A 16 -2.58 -5.26 13.03
C PRO A 16 -3.73 -4.48 12.38
N ASP A 17 -4.93 -5.00 12.51
CA ASP A 17 -6.14 -4.35 12.03
C ASP A 17 -6.36 -3.02 12.78
N ASP A 18 -6.77 -1.99 12.04
CA ASP A 18 -7.09 -0.65 12.56
C ASP A 18 -8.39 -0.18 11.90
N LEU A 19 -9.47 -0.92 12.18
CA LEU A 19 -10.77 -0.73 11.52
C LEU A 19 -11.46 0.56 11.95
N ASP A 20 -11.29 0.96 13.21
CA ASP A 20 -11.90 2.16 13.79
C ASP A 20 -11.49 3.42 13.02
N ARG A 21 -10.24 3.47 12.52
CA ARG A 21 -9.76 4.56 11.65
C ARG A 21 -10.53 4.68 10.33
N LEU A 22 -11.21 3.63 9.89
CA LEU A 22 -11.93 3.55 8.63
C LEU A 22 -13.45 3.65 8.79
N GLU A 23 -13.98 3.79 10.01
CA GLU A 23 -15.41 3.70 10.31
C GLU A 23 -16.26 4.67 9.48
N HIS A 24 -15.83 5.92 9.34
CA HIS A 24 -16.58 6.91 8.56
C HIS A 24 -16.63 6.57 7.06
N TYR A 25 -15.54 6.02 6.49
CA TYR A 25 -15.53 5.56 5.11
C TYR A 25 -16.43 4.34 4.90
N LEU A 26 -16.54 3.46 5.90
CA LEU A 26 -17.46 2.33 5.85
C LEU A 26 -18.92 2.79 5.89
N ALA A 27 -19.24 3.77 6.74
CA ALA A 27 -20.58 4.37 6.78
C ALA A 27 -20.97 4.99 5.43
N ASP A 28 -20.05 5.73 4.79
CA ASP A 28 -20.25 6.29 3.46
C ASP A 28 -20.44 5.21 2.38
N ALA A 29 -19.66 4.12 2.44
CA ALA A 29 -19.79 3.00 1.53
C ALA A 29 -21.15 2.30 1.66
N VAL A 30 -21.66 2.11 2.88
CA VAL A 30 -22.99 1.52 3.14
C VAL A 30 -24.10 2.45 2.68
N ALA A 31 -23.99 3.76 2.92
CA ALA A 31 -24.97 4.73 2.43
C ALA A 31 -25.07 4.71 0.89
N ARG A 32 -23.94 4.48 0.21
CA ARG A 32 -23.90 4.37 -1.25
C ARG A 32 -24.36 3.01 -1.77
N VAL A 33 -24.05 1.93 -1.05
CA VAL A 33 -24.34 0.54 -1.44
C VAL A 33 -24.92 -0.22 -0.24
N PRO A 34 -26.25 -0.13 0.00
CA PRO A 34 -26.87 -0.58 1.26
C PRO A 34 -26.66 -2.05 1.63
N ILE A 35 -26.51 -2.94 0.64
CA ILE A 35 -26.28 -4.37 0.89
C ILE A 35 -24.98 -4.64 1.67
N LEU A 36 -24.01 -3.73 1.61
CA LEU A 36 -22.76 -3.84 2.38
C LEU A 36 -23.02 -3.81 3.90
N GLY A 37 -24.09 -3.16 4.37
CA GLY A 37 -24.45 -3.08 5.79
C GLY A 37 -24.91 -4.40 6.40
N THR A 38 -25.24 -5.40 5.56
CA THR A 38 -25.71 -6.73 6.00
C THR A 38 -24.81 -7.88 5.54
N ALA A 39 -23.83 -7.61 4.68
CA ALA A 39 -22.96 -8.64 4.09
C ALA A 39 -21.96 -9.25 5.10
N GLY A 40 -21.65 -8.53 6.18
CA GLY A 40 -20.63 -8.92 7.16
C GLY A 40 -19.20 -8.63 6.68
N LEU A 41 -18.26 -8.50 7.63
CA LEU A 41 -16.84 -8.28 7.37
C LEU A 41 -16.08 -9.61 7.44
N SER A 42 -15.40 -9.99 6.37
CA SER A 42 -14.63 -11.24 6.33
C SER A 42 -13.19 -11.07 6.82
N LYS A 43 -12.51 -9.99 6.40
CA LYS A 43 -11.09 -9.76 6.69
C LYS A 43 -10.73 -8.30 6.47
N VAL A 44 -9.79 -7.80 7.26
CA VAL A 44 -9.09 -6.52 7.03
C VAL A 44 -7.69 -6.84 6.51
N ILE A 45 -7.25 -6.14 5.47
CA ILE A 45 -5.91 -6.29 4.89
C ILE A 45 -5.17 -4.97 5.09
N ASN A 46 -4.35 -4.91 6.13
CA ASN A 46 -3.51 -3.75 6.45
C ASN A 46 -2.05 -4.05 6.10
N GLY A 47 -1.64 -3.71 4.86
CA GLY A 47 -0.30 -3.98 4.35
C GLY A 47 0.45 -2.70 3.95
N PRO A 48 1.79 -2.73 3.93
CA PRO A 48 2.60 -1.61 3.48
C PRO A 48 2.54 -1.43 1.95
N ILE A 49 2.54 -0.17 1.50
CA ILE A 49 2.73 0.23 0.10
C ILE A 49 3.82 1.30 0.07
N PRO A 50 4.87 1.18 -0.76
CA PRO A 50 5.90 2.20 -0.86
C PRO A 50 5.40 3.38 -1.71
N TYR A 51 5.62 4.60 -1.21
CA TYR A 51 5.22 5.85 -1.87
C TYR A 51 6.43 6.77 -2.10
N ALA A 52 6.51 7.34 -3.29
CA ALA A 52 7.35 8.50 -3.55
C ALA A 52 6.58 9.75 -3.12
N PRO A 53 7.26 10.88 -2.84
CA PRO A 53 6.58 12.12 -2.44
C PRO A 53 5.54 12.62 -3.45
N ASP A 54 5.71 12.30 -4.74
CA ASP A 54 4.78 12.66 -5.83
C ASP A 54 3.84 11.50 -6.22
N GLY A 55 3.98 10.33 -5.59
CA GLY A 55 3.20 9.13 -5.86
C GLY A 55 3.61 8.33 -7.10
N ASN A 56 4.58 8.80 -7.88
CA ASN A 56 5.05 8.11 -9.09
C ASN A 56 6.16 7.10 -8.76
N PRO A 57 6.29 6.00 -9.53
CA PRO A 57 7.41 5.09 -9.36
C PRO A 57 8.72 5.75 -9.77
N LEU A 58 9.81 5.33 -9.14
CA LEU A 58 11.16 5.69 -9.57
C LEU A 58 11.64 4.67 -10.61
N ILE A 59 11.87 5.15 -11.83
CA ILE A 59 12.23 4.31 -12.98
C ILE A 59 13.35 4.99 -13.78
N GLY A 60 14.44 4.25 -14.04
CA GLY A 60 15.52 4.68 -14.93
C GLY A 60 16.90 4.68 -14.28
N PRO A 61 17.91 5.34 -14.89
CA PRO A 61 19.27 5.36 -14.36
C PRO A 61 19.35 6.02 -12.98
N MET A 62 20.02 5.36 -12.04
CA MET A 62 20.22 5.88 -10.69
C MET A 62 21.17 7.09 -10.73
N PRO A 63 20.78 8.26 -10.17
CA PRO A 63 21.64 9.44 -10.15
C PRO A 63 22.98 9.17 -9.45
N GLY A 64 24.09 9.44 -10.13
CA GLY A 64 25.43 9.36 -9.56
C GLY A 64 26.01 7.94 -9.43
N VAL A 65 25.30 6.90 -9.84
CA VAL A 65 25.78 5.50 -9.77
C VAL A 65 25.83 4.89 -11.18
N PRO A 66 27.02 4.77 -11.79
CA PRO A 66 27.16 4.21 -13.13
C PRO A 66 26.63 2.78 -13.22
N ASN A 67 25.86 2.49 -14.26
CA ASN A 67 25.26 1.17 -14.54
C ASN A 67 24.28 0.64 -13.48
N ALA A 68 23.72 1.51 -12.62
CA ALA A 68 22.61 1.17 -11.72
C ALA A 68 21.30 1.79 -12.22
N PHE A 69 20.20 1.06 -12.05
CA PHE A 69 18.86 1.46 -12.48
C PHE A 69 17.85 1.25 -11.36
N GLU A 70 16.87 2.14 -11.28
CA GLU A 70 15.74 2.08 -10.36
C GLU A 70 14.51 1.53 -11.09
N ALA A 71 13.76 0.70 -10.37
CA ALA A 71 12.40 0.25 -10.68
C ALA A 71 11.72 -0.05 -9.35
N CYS A 72 11.43 0.99 -8.57
CA CYS A 72 10.96 0.87 -7.20
C CYS A 72 9.88 1.90 -6.85
N VAL A 73 9.33 1.78 -5.64
CA VAL A 73 8.33 2.71 -5.08
C VAL A 73 7.03 2.78 -5.90
N PHE A 74 6.60 1.61 -6.39
CA PHE A 74 5.35 1.50 -7.13
C PHE A 74 4.14 1.55 -6.18
N THR A 75 3.47 2.69 -6.16
CA THR A 75 2.17 2.85 -5.50
C THR A 75 1.10 1.90 -6.06
N PHE A 76 1.10 1.72 -7.39
CA PHE A 76 0.14 0.87 -8.11
C PHE A 76 0.85 -0.21 -8.91
N GLY A 77 1.77 -0.94 -8.27
CA GLY A 77 2.67 -1.89 -8.93
C GLY A 77 2.00 -2.99 -9.76
N ILE A 78 0.81 -3.47 -9.37
CA ILE A 78 0.08 -4.47 -10.16
C ILE A 78 -0.38 -3.91 -11.51
N ALA A 79 -0.83 -2.65 -11.55
CA ALA A 79 -1.27 -2.01 -12.79
C ALA A 79 -0.10 -1.46 -13.61
N GLN A 80 0.95 -0.97 -12.93
CA GLN A 80 2.08 -0.28 -13.57
C GLN A 80 3.21 -1.21 -13.99
N GLY A 81 3.37 -2.36 -13.33
CA GLY A 81 4.54 -3.24 -13.49
C GLY A 81 4.70 -3.78 -14.91
N GLY A 82 3.61 -4.12 -15.59
CA GLY A 82 3.68 -4.64 -16.96
C GLY A 82 4.16 -3.63 -18.00
N GLY A 83 3.95 -2.33 -17.77
CA GLY A 83 4.47 -1.29 -18.66
C GLY A 83 5.86 -0.78 -18.28
N ALA A 84 6.29 -1.04 -17.04
CA ALA A 84 7.58 -0.61 -16.51
C ALA A 84 8.72 -1.61 -16.78
N GLY A 85 8.40 -2.91 -16.91
CA GLY A 85 9.35 -3.98 -17.24
C GLY A 85 9.59 -4.12 -18.73
#